data_AF-A0A257XGT8-F1
#
_entry.id   AF-A0A257XGT8-F1
#
_cell.length_a   1.000
_cell.length_b   1.000
_cell.length_c   1.000
_cell.angle_alpha   90.00
_cell.angle_beta   90.00
_cell.angle_gamma   90.00
#
_symmetry.space_group_name_H-M   'P 1'
#
loop_
_entity.id
_entity.type
_entity.pdbx_description
1 polymer ?
#
loop_
_entity_poly.entity_id
_entity_poly.type
_entity_poly.pdbx_seq_one_letter_code
_entity_poly.pdbx_strand_id
1 'polypeptide(L)' 'MTSQKPRPALVAGVSQTFPVLPLRDIVVFPHMIVPLFVGREKSIRALEEVMRGDTYILLATQENASD' A
#
# COMPACT_ATOMS: atom_id res chain seq x y z
N MET A 1 6.36 12.13 22.20
CA MET A 1 7.48 11.26 21.76
C MET A 1 6.87 10.07 21.03
N THR A 2 6.60 10.19 19.73
CA THR A 2 6.09 9.06 18.95
C THR A 2 7.27 8.11 18.72
N SER A 3 7.23 6.93 19.33
CA SER A 3 8.17 5.86 19.01
C SER A 3 7.99 5.53 17.54
N GLN A 4 8.90 5.98 16.68
CA GLN A 4 9.01 5.46 15.33
C GLN A 4 9.49 4.02 15.47
N LYS A 5 8.57 3.06 15.37
CA LYS A 5 8.99 1.68 15.14
C LYS A 5 9.69 1.66 13.78
N PRO A 6 10.91 1.10 13.69
CA PRO A 6 11.59 1.00 12.41
C PRO A 6 10.72 0.17 11.47
N ARG A 7 10.42 0.75 10.29
CA ARG A 7 9.70 0.05 9.23
C ARG A 7 10.44 -1.28 8.95
N PRO A 8 9.74 -2.42 8.88
CA PRO A 8 10.38 -3.71 8.66
C PRO A 8 11.22 -3.65 7.38
N ALA A 9 12.46 -4.13 7.41
CA ALA A 9 13.30 -4.13 6.22
C ALA A 9 12.73 -5.07 5.14
N LEU A 10 12.70 -4.62 3.88
CA LEU A 10 12.39 -5.48 2.74
C LEU A 10 13.61 -6.38 2.50
N VAL A 11 13.47 -7.68 2.82
CA VAL A 11 14.54 -8.67 2.64
C VAL A 11 14.34 -9.41 1.32
N ALA A 12 15.33 -9.31 0.43
CA ALA A 12 15.30 -10.01 -0.85
C ALA A 12 15.31 -11.53 -0.65
N GLY A 13 14.55 -12.26 -1.48
CA GLY A 13 14.48 -13.73 -1.45
C GLY A 13 13.54 -14.32 -0.39
N VAL A 14 12.79 -13.48 0.36
CA VAL A 14 11.81 -13.91 1.35
C VAL A 14 10.40 -13.60 0.86
N SER A 15 9.48 -14.57 0.96
CA SER A 15 8.06 -14.35 0.70
C SER A 15 7.40 -13.71 1.92
N GLN A 16 6.76 -12.56 1.72
CA GLN A 16 6.04 -11.83 2.76
C GLN A 16 4.66 -11.40 2.25
N THR A 17 3.68 -11.40 3.14
CA THR A 17 2.32 -10.93 2.84
C THR A 17 2.22 -9.45 3.14
N PHE A 18 1.65 -8.68 2.21
CA PHE A 18 1.41 -7.26 2.37
C PHE A 18 -0.06 -6.92 2.11
N PRO A 19 -0.65 -5.99 2.87
CA PRO A 19 -1.92 -5.38 2.50
C PRO A 19 -1.82 -4.73 1.13
N VAL A 20 -2.85 -4.90 0.30
CA VAL A 20 -2.87 -4.39 -1.08
C VAL A 20 -3.92 -3.30 -1.26
N LEU A 21 -3.54 -2.22 -1.93
CA LEU A 21 -4.45 -1.18 -2.39
C LEU A 21 -4.47 -1.19 -3.93
N PRO A 22 -5.56 -1.67 -4.54
CA PRO A 22 -5.69 -1.63 -5.99
C PRO A 22 -5.96 -0.20 -6.47
N LEU A 23 -5.26 0.19 -7.54
CA LEU A 23 -5.37 1.45 -8.26
C LEU A 23 -5.88 1.14 -9.66
N ARG A 24 -6.90 1.87 -10.13
CA ARG A 24 -7.50 1.67 -11.45
C ARG A 24 -6.93 2.63 -12.49
N ASP A 25 -6.92 3.91 -12.15
CA ASP A 25 -6.77 4.98 -13.15
C ASP A 25 -5.33 5.54 -13.21
N ILE A 26 -4.41 4.99 -12.40
CA ILE A 26 -3.12 5.63 -12.12
C ILE A 26 -2.03 4.59 -11.82
N VAL A 27 -0.80 4.89 -12.25
CA VAL A 27 0.44 4.25 -11.78
C VAL A 27 1.27 5.27 -10.99
N VAL A 28 1.76 4.91 -9.82
CA VAL A 28 2.60 5.79 -8.98
C VAL A 28 4.05 5.34 -8.99
N PHE A 29 4.95 6.31 -8.99
CA PHE A 29 6.38 6.11 -8.86
C PHE A 29 6.89 6.69 -7.53
N PRO A 30 8.06 6.23 -7.04
CA PRO A 30 8.70 6.84 -5.88
C PRO A 30 8.79 8.36 -5.99
N HIS A 31 8.69 9.05 -4.86
CA HIS A 31 8.70 10.52 -4.74
C HIS A 31 7.46 11.26 -5.25
N MET A 32 6.47 10.57 -5.81
CA MET A 32 5.18 11.20 -6.13
C MET A 32 4.32 11.38 -4.88
N ILE A 33 3.66 12.55 -4.77
CA ILE A 33 2.60 12.81 -3.79
C ILE A 33 1.29 12.90 -4.57
N VAL A 34 0.39 11.95 -4.33
CA VAL A 34 -0.89 11.86 -5.04
C VAL A 34 -2.00 11.64 -4.01
N PRO A 35 -3.12 12.39 -4.08
CA PRO A 35 -4.30 12.07 -3.30
C PRO A 35 -5.02 10.86 -3.91
N LEU A 36 -5.35 9.88 -3.08
CA LEU A 36 -6.12 8.69 -3.49
C LEU A 36 -7.47 8.68 -2.77
N PHE A 37 -8.54 8.40 -3.50
CA PHE A 37 -9.87 8.20 -2.92
C PHE A 37 -10.07 6.73 -2.59
N VAL A 38 -10.23 6.40 -1.31
CA VAL A 38 -10.46 5.03 -0.84
C VAL A 38 -11.89 4.93 -0.30
N GLY A 39 -12.76 4.20 -1.01
CA GLY A 39 -14.18 4.08 -0.64
C GLY A 39 -14.64 2.66 -0.31
N ARG A 40 -13.87 1.62 -0.67
CA ARG A 40 -14.25 0.23 -0.41
C ARG A 40 -13.79 -0.19 0.98
N GLU A 41 -14.67 -0.78 1.78
CA GLU A 41 -14.36 -1.19 3.16
C GLU A 41 -13.07 -2.03 3.28
N LYS A 42 -12.87 -2.99 2.36
CA LYS A 42 -11.67 -3.84 2.34
C LYS A 42 -10.39 -3.01 2.18
N SER A 43 -10.42 -2.00 1.33
CA SER A 43 -9.29 -1.10 1.08
C SER A 43 -9.05 -0.15 2.26
N ILE A 44 -10.12 0.31 2.92
CA ILE A 44 -10.01 1.11 4.15
C ILE A 44 -9.33 0.29 5.25
N ARG A 45 -9.78 -0.96 5.48
CA ARG A 45 -9.17 -1.85 6.49
C ARG A 45 -7.70 -2.15 6.21
N ALA A 46 -7.33 -2.38 4.94
CA ALA A 46 -5.95 -2.58 4.54
C ALA A 46 -5.07 -1.36 4.87
N LEU A 47 -5.59 -0.15 4.61
CA LEU A 47 -4.90 1.09 4.95
C LEU A 47 -4.72 1.26 6.46
N GLU A 48 -5.78 1.01 7.24
CA GLU A 48 -5.71 1.09 8.70
C GLU A 48 -4.71 0.09 9.30
N GLU A 49 -4.63 -1.13 8.76
CA GLU A 49 -3.66 -2.14 9.19
C GLU A 49 -2.22 -1.66 8.98
N VAL A 50 -1.95 -1.06 7.82
CA VAL A 50 -0.63 -0.49 7.48
C VAL A 50 -0.28 0.65 8.43
N MET A 51 -1.23 1.56 8.70
CA MET A 51 -1.02 2.69 9.60
C MET A 51 -0.81 2.26 11.06
N ARG A 52 -1.46 1.18 11.52
CA ARG A 52 -1.25 0.64 12.87
C ARG A 52 0.08 -0.11 13.00
N GLY A 53 0.49 -0.81 11.95
CA GLY A 53 1.65 -1.70 11.94
C GLY A 53 2.98 -1.04 11.59
N ASP A 54 2.98 0.23 11.16
CA ASP A 54 4.14 0.90 10.56
C ASP A 54 4.80 0.02 9.48
N THR A 55 3.99 -0.63 8.65
CA THR A 55 4.44 -1.57 7.61
C THR A 55 4.30 -0.98 6.21
N TYR A 56 4.63 -1.75 5.18
CA TYR A 56 4.46 -1.36 3.79
C TYR A 56 3.08 -1.76 3.26
N ILE A 57 2.58 -0.98 2.31
CA ILE A 57 1.41 -1.29 1.49
C ILE A 57 1.86 -1.59 0.07
N LEU A 58 1.27 -2.61 -0.55
CA LEU A 58 1.46 -2.89 -1.96
C LEU A 58 0.43 -2.13 -2.78
N LEU A 59 0.88 -1.35 -3.74
CA LEU A 59 0.00 -0.69 -4.70
C LEU A 59 -0.04 -1.56 -5.97
N ALA A 60 -1.22 -2.06 -6.31
CA ALA A 60 -1.43 -2.89 -7.49
C ALA A 60 -2.19 -2.08 -8.54
N THR A 61 -1.70 -2.05 -9.78
CA THR A 61 -2.35 -1.32 -10.87
C THR A 61 -2.93 -2.31 -11.87
N GLN A 62 -4.02 -1.96 -12.54
CA GLN A 62 -4.56 -2.79 -13.61
C GLN A 62 -3.70 -2.64 -14.87
N GLU A 63 -3.34 -3.76 -15.48
CA GLU A 63 -2.66 -3.78 -16.78
C GLU A 63 -3.63 -3.40 -17.92
N ASN A 64 -4.86 -3.94 -17.87
CA ASN A 64 -5.91 -3.67 -18.84
C ASN A 64 -7.05 -2.90 -18.16
N ALA A 65 -7.39 -1.73 -18.70
CA ALA A 65 -8.47 -0.90 -18.16
C ALA A 65 -9.88 -1.34 -18.60
N SER A 66 -9.96 -2.21 -19.61
CA SER A 66 -11.22 -2.63 -20.26
C SER A 66 -11.70 -4.04 -19.86
N ASP A 67 -10.91 -4.76 -19.06
CA ASP A 67 -11.26 -6.02 -18.38
C ASP A 67 -11.42 -5.78 -16.87
#